data_AF-A0A6I9ZSP9-F1
#
_entry.id   AF-A0A6I9ZSP9-F1
#
_cell.length_a   1.000
_cell.length_b   1.000
_cell.length_c   1.000
_cell.angle_alpha   90.00
_cell.angle_beta   90.00
_cell.angle_gamma   90.00
#
_symmetry.space_group_name_H-M   'P 1'
#
loop_
_entity.id
_entity.type
_entity.pdbx_description
1 polymer ?
#
loop_
_entity_poly.entity_id
_entity_poly.type
_entity_poly.pdbx_seq_one_letter_code
_entity_poly.pdbx_strand_id
1 'polypeptide(L)'
;MLAAAVFILCLMTCQPGATIQEKVNRRVSRAVQSSTLTALNCQLSTWSEWTECFPCQDKKYRFRSLLQPNKFGGTICSGDVWDQASCQSPTACLEQAQCGQDFQCKETGRCLKRHLVCNGDKDCLDGSDEDDCEDVRVMESDCSLYDPIPGSESAALGYNILTQQETQSVYDARYYGGQCETVYNGEWRALRYDPACERLYYGEDEKYFRKPYNFLKYHFEALADTRLSSELYNDANELLSKVKNDRSVSAGVVVGVGPAGSPETTVDVGLSGSRDSSFVNKLNKYNNKKYNFMRISTKVQTAHFKMRRDNIVLDESMLQSLMELPEQYNYGLYSKFINDYGTHYITSGSMGGVYEYILVLDKEKMESLGITSTDIKKCFGGFVGIDYDYTDSIKTEGRLSAERCEKTGGGNTNKDRLAMAVEDIISRVRGGNSGWGGGLTQNGSTITYRSWGRSLKYNPVVIDFEMQPIHEVLRHTNLGPLEAKRQNLRRALDQYLMEFNACRCGPCFNNGEPILKGTSCECQCPLGRRGLACEQMEQKGAKADGRWSCWSSWSACRAGTQERRRECNNPAPQNGGNSCPGWKVQTQAC
;
A
#
# COMPACT_ATOMS: atom_id res chain seq x y z
N MET A 1 -54.15 -82.35 4.88
CA MET A 1 -52.70 -82.07 4.85
C MET A 1 -52.43 -81.07 5.97
N LEU A 2 -52.14 -81.55 7.20
CA LEU A 2 -50.80 -81.68 7.80
C LEU A 2 -50.01 -80.35 7.79
N ALA A 3 -49.42 -79.83 8.86
CA ALA A 3 -49.50 -80.00 10.31
C ALA A 3 -48.66 -78.86 10.93
N ALA A 4 -49.00 -78.44 12.14
CA ALA A 4 -48.24 -77.53 12.99
C ALA A 4 -47.00 -78.20 13.60
N ALA A 5 -45.94 -77.43 13.85
CA ALA A 5 -44.80 -77.71 14.76
C ALA A 5 -43.70 -76.65 14.53
N VAL A 6 -42.86 -76.17 15.46
CA VAL A 6 -42.74 -76.16 16.94
C VAL A 6 -41.36 -75.51 17.24
N PHE A 7 -41.26 -74.75 18.34
CA PHE A 7 -40.09 -74.52 19.21
C PHE A 7 -38.88 -73.59 18.87
N ILE A 8 -38.83 -72.52 19.67
CA ILE A 8 -37.77 -71.98 20.57
C ILE A 8 -36.50 -72.84 20.81
N LEU A 9 -35.30 -72.22 20.77
CA LEU A 9 -34.15 -72.28 21.73
C LEU A 9 -32.89 -71.60 21.14
N CYS A 10 -32.48 -70.42 21.63
CA CYS A 10 -31.46 -70.15 22.65
C CYS A 10 -29.99 -70.05 22.19
N LEU A 11 -29.48 -68.81 22.33
CA LEU A 11 -28.21 -68.39 22.97
C LEU A 11 -26.87 -68.91 22.42
N MET A 12 -26.06 -67.99 21.87
CA MET A 12 -24.68 -67.78 22.33
C MET A 12 -24.30 -66.30 22.20
N THR A 13 -23.71 -65.82 23.28
CA THR A 13 -23.18 -64.49 23.62
C THR A 13 -22.35 -63.78 22.55
N CYS A 14 -22.55 -62.47 22.39
CA CYS A 14 -21.54 -61.59 21.81
C CYS A 14 -21.45 -60.27 22.60
N GLN A 15 -20.27 -59.99 23.15
CA GLN A 15 -19.92 -58.71 23.78
C GLN A 15 -19.99 -57.58 22.74
N PRO A 16 -20.41 -56.36 23.11
CA PRO A 16 -20.28 -55.21 22.21
C PRO A 16 -18.83 -54.75 22.17
N GLY A 17 -18.10 -55.20 21.14
CA GLY A 17 -16.83 -54.60 20.73
C GLY A 17 -17.08 -53.21 20.17
N ALA A 18 -16.55 -52.19 20.84
CA ALA A 18 -16.54 -50.81 20.38
C ALA A 18 -16.00 -50.72 18.94
N THR A 19 -16.76 -50.05 18.08
CA THR A 19 -16.46 -49.88 16.66
C THR A 19 -15.19 -49.04 16.45
N ILE A 20 -14.41 -49.42 15.44
CA ILE A 20 -13.14 -48.80 15.04
C ILE A 20 -13.29 -47.29 14.74
N GLN A 21 -14.52 -46.83 14.47
CA GLN A 21 -14.86 -45.42 14.23
C GLN A 21 -14.63 -44.51 15.47
N GLU A 22 -14.86 -45.01 16.69
CA GLU A 22 -14.67 -44.20 17.92
C GLU A 22 -13.18 -44.02 18.27
N LYS A 23 -12.32 -44.99 17.95
CA LYS A 23 -10.87 -44.87 18.16
C LYS A 23 -10.20 -43.91 17.17
N VAL A 24 -10.75 -43.70 15.98
CA VAL A 24 -10.26 -42.72 15.00
C VAL A 24 -10.64 -41.30 15.44
N ASN A 25 -11.89 -41.06 15.86
CA ASN A 25 -12.29 -39.75 16.37
C ASN A 25 -11.55 -39.37 17.66
N ARG A 26 -11.19 -40.33 18.53
CA ARG A 26 -10.39 -40.05 19.73
C ARG A 26 -8.91 -39.80 19.45
N ARG A 27 -8.37 -40.27 18.30
CA ARG A 27 -7.01 -39.94 17.81
C ARG A 27 -6.97 -38.60 17.08
N VAL A 28 -8.04 -38.19 16.41
CA VAL A 28 -8.17 -36.84 15.81
C VAL A 28 -8.35 -35.76 16.89
N SER A 29 -9.10 -36.04 17.96
CA SER A 29 -9.28 -35.08 19.06
C SER A 29 -8.07 -34.89 19.98
N ARG A 30 -7.02 -35.72 19.87
CA ARG A 30 -5.78 -35.58 20.65
C ARG A 30 -4.61 -34.93 19.89
N ALA A 31 -4.74 -34.69 18.58
CA ALA A 31 -3.73 -34.00 17.78
C ALA A 31 -3.94 -32.47 17.72
N VAL A 32 -5.06 -31.95 18.26
CA VAL A 32 -5.46 -30.54 18.16
C VAL A 32 -5.13 -29.72 19.42
N GLN A 33 -4.47 -30.32 20.41
CA GLN A 33 -3.96 -29.62 21.59
C GLN A 33 -2.46 -29.84 21.69
N SER A 34 -1.69 -28.79 21.40
CA SER A 34 -0.21 -28.72 21.38
C SER A 34 0.46 -28.96 20.02
N SER A 35 0.10 -28.19 18.99
CA SER A 35 1.10 -27.77 18.02
C SER A 35 1.94 -26.66 18.67
N THR A 36 2.95 -27.05 19.45
CA THR A 36 4.02 -26.10 19.80
C THR A 36 4.62 -25.61 18.49
N LEU A 37 4.31 -24.36 18.14
CA LEU A 37 4.91 -23.68 16.99
C LEU A 37 6.41 -23.75 17.16
N THR A 38 7.08 -24.48 16.28
CA THR A 38 8.53 -24.57 16.30
C THR A 38 9.09 -23.27 15.73
N ALA A 39 9.82 -22.53 16.56
CA ALA A 39 10.56 -21.37 16.09
C ALA A 39 11.51 -21.82 14.97
N LEU A 40 11.39 -21.22 13.79
CA LEU A 40 12.30 -21.47 12.68
C LEU A 40 13.21 -20.27 12.53
N ASN A 41 14.51 -20.52 12.56
CA ASN A 41 15.51 -19.47 12.36
C ASN A 41 15.60 -19.14 10.88
N CYS A 42 15.95 -17.88 10.61
CA CYS A 42 16.15 -17.44 9.25
C CYS A 42 17.39 -18.13 8.63
N GLN A 43 17.26 -18.55 7.36
CA GLN A 43 18.34 -19.15 6.57
C GLN A 43 18.47 -18.41 5.25
N LEU A 44 19.68 -17.93 4.96
CA LEU A 44 20.07 -17.33 3.69
C LEU A 44 20.94 -18.32 2.92
N SER A 45 20.89 -18.26 1.60
CA SER A 45 21.82 -19.01 0.76
C SER A 45 23.26 -18.51 0.95
N THR A 46 24.22 -19.27 0.42
CA THR A 46 25.55 -18.74 0.16
C THR A 46 25.44 -17.55 -0.79
N TRP A 47 26.41 -16.65 -0.71
CA TRP A 47 26.55 -15.57 -1.66
C TRP A 47 26.73 -16.12 -3.07
N SER A 48 26.14 -15.44 -4.06
CA SER A 48 26.49 -15.64 -5.46
C SER A 48 27.96 -15.28 -5.70
N GLU A 49 28.49 -15.77 -6.81
CA GLU A 49 29.72 -15.22 -7.36
C GLU A 49 29.56 -13.70 -7.57
N TRP A 50 30.68 -12.98 -7.43
CA TRP A 50 30.72 -11.57 -7.73
C TRP A 50 30.47 -11.34 -9.21
N THR A 51 29.72 -10.30 -9.54
CA THR A 51 29.66 -9.82 -10.91
C THR A 51 31.03 -9.32 -11.37
N GLU A 52 31.17 -9.20 -12.69
CA GLU A 52 32.24 -8.39 -13.26
C GLU A 52 32.15 -6.95 -12.71
N CYS A 53 33.30 -6.28 -12.71
CA CYS A 53 33.41 -4.91 -12.25
C CYS A 53 32.74 -3.98 -13.26
N PHE A 54 31.76 -3.19 -12.82
CA PHE A 54 31.11 -2.20 -13.67
C PHE A 54 32.01 -0.97 -13.82
N PRO A 55 32.54 -0.69 -15.04
CA PRO A 55 33.59 0.32 -15.20
C PRO A 55 33.23 1.74 -14.80
N CYS A 56 31.97 2.13 -14.96
CA CYS A 56 31.52 3.49 -14.67
C CYS A 56 31.24 3.73 -13.18
N GLN A 57 31.16 2.65 -12.37
CA GLN A 57 30.86 2.75 -10.95
C GLN A 57 32.03 2.31 -10.06
N ASP A 58 33.00 1.61 -10.64
CA ASP A 58 34.06 0.91 -9.92
C ASP A 58 33.49 0.04 -8.78
N LYS A 59 32.38 -0.65 -9.10
CA LYS A 59 31.63 -1.51 -8.18
C LYS A 59 31.34 -2.87 -8.79
N LYS A 60 31.33 -3.89 -7.94
CA LYS A 60 30.85 -5.23 -8.23
C LYS A 60 29.79 -5.61 -7.22
N TYR A 61 28.89 -6.50 -7.62
CA TYR A 61 27.71 -6.87 -6.86
C TYR A 61 27.64 -8.36 -6.63
N ARG A 62 26.97 -8.76 -5.57
CA ARG A 62 26.57 -10.14 -5.31
C ARG A 62 25.27 -10.16 -4.53
N PHE A 63 24.57 -11.28 -4.57
CA PHE A 63 23.32 -11.45 -3.85
C PHE A 63 23.21 -12.81 -3.21
N ARG A 64 22.26 -12.97 -2.31
CA ARG A 64 21.88 -14.26 -1.73
C ARG A 64 20.37 -14.30 -1.57
N SER A 65 19.80 -15.49 -1.72
CA SER A 65 18.35 -15.67 -1.61
C SER A 65 17.95 -16.06 -0.19
N LEU A 66 16.78 -15.60 0.21
CA LEU A 66 16.09 -16.00 1.42
C LEU A 66 15.51 -17.41 1.22
N LEU A 67 16.17 -18.42 1.81
CA LEU A 67 15.72 -19.81 1.75
C LEU A 67 14.58 -20.07 2.74
N GLN A 68 14.71 -19.52 3.95
CA GLN A 68 13.69 -19.64 5.00
C GLN A 68 13.65 -18.32 5.78
N PRO A 69 12.53 -17.58 5.78
CA PRO A 69 12.37 -16.48 6.74
C PRO A 69 12.32 -17.02 8.16
N ASN A 70 12.62 -16.20 9.15
CA ASN A 70 12.36 -16.62 10.53
C ASN A 70 10.84 -16.82 10.71
N LYS A 71 10.44 -17.71 11.60
CA LYS A 71 9.03 -17.89 11.97
C LYS A 71 8.91 -18.07 13.46
N PHE A 72 7.78 -17.62 13.99
CA PHE A 72 7.36 -17.88 15.38
C PHE A 72 8.47 -17.57 16.40
N GLY A 73 9.09 -16.39 16.29
CA GLY A 73 10.12 -15.94 17.23
C GLY A 73 11.52 -16.53 16.99
N GLY A 74 11.77 -17.18 15.86
CA GLY A 74 13.12 -17.60 15.46
C GLY A 74 14.06 -16.42 15.22
N THR A 75 15.37 -16.67 15.30
CA THR A 75 16.38 -15.62 15.15
C THR A 75 16.33 -15.00 13.74
N ILE A 76 16.39 -13.67 13.69
CA ILE A 76 16.50 -12.92 12.43
C ILE A 76 17.86 -13.19 11.79
N CYS A 77 17.92 -13.12 10.46
CA CYS A 77 19.21 -13.11 9.78
C CYS A 77 19.87 -11.74 9.95
N SER A 78 21.09 -11.73 10.45
CA SER A 78 21.93 -10.52 10.44
C SER A 78 22.52 -10.33 9.03
N GLY A 79 22.19 -9.20 8.41
CA GLY A 79 22.75 -8.77 7.13
C GLY A 79 21.80 -8.88 5.95
N ASP A 80 22.09 -8.09 4.92
CA ASP A 80 21.21 -7.87 3.78
C ASP A 80 21.30 -9.00 2.74
N VAL A 81 20.36 -9.00 1.79
CA VAL A 81 20.33 -9.95 0.66
C VAL A 81 21.14 -9.46 -0.54
N TRP A 82 21.56 -8.19 -0.52
CA TRP A 82 22.41 -7.56 -1.53
C TRP A 82 23.70 -7.06 -0.90
N ASP A 83 24.80 -7.13 -1.63
CA ASP A 83 26.09 -6.62 -1.20
C ASP A 83 26.82 -5.98 -2.39
N GLN A 84 27.62 -4.96 -2.10
CA GLN A 84 28.40 -4.23 -3.09
C GLN A 84 29.83 -4.02 -2.57
N ALA A 85 30.80 -4.14 -3.45
CA ALA A 85 32.20 -3.89 -3.13
C ALA A 85 32.84 -3.03 -4.21
N SER A 86 33.79 -2.18 -3.80
CA SER A 86 34.64 -1.45 -4.73
C SER A 86 35.51 -2.42 -5.52
N CYS A 87 35.72 -2.12 -6.80
CA CYS A 87 36.62 -2.82 -7.69
C CYS A 87 37.28 -1.82 -8.64
N GLN A 88 38.49 -2.11 -9.10
CA GLN A 88 39.16 -1.28 -10.10
C GLN A 88 39.03 -2.00 -11.44
N SER A 89 38.27 -1.41 -12.36
CA SER A 89 38.16 -1.97 -13.70
C SER A 89 39.35 -1.53 -14.56
N PRO A 90 39.99 -2.44 -15.32
CA PRO A 90 41.05 -2.06 -16.26
C PRO A 90 40.48 -1.46 -17.56
N THR A 91 39.16 -1.50 -17.74
CA THR A 91 38.46 -1.01 -18.93
C THR A 91 37.97 0.40 -18.64
N ALA A 92 38.29 1.39 -19.49
CA ALA A 92 37.73 2.72 -19.33
C ALA A 92 36.20 2.66 -19.45
N CYS A 93 35.47 3.41 -18.62
CA CYS A 93 34.04 3.65 -18.82
C CYS A 93 33.88 4.26 -20.21
N LEU A 94 33.37 3.47 -21.15
CA LEU A 94 32.89 3.97 -22.42
C LEU A 94 31.57 4.67 -22.12
N GLU A 95 31.65 5.94 -21.70
CA GLU A 95 30.57 6.90 -21.87
C GLU A 95 30.33 7.02 -23.37
N GLN A 96 29.60 6.06 -23.93
CA GLN A 96 29.11 6.20 -25.27
C GLN A 96 28.14 7.38 -25.21
N ALA A 97 28.41 8.42 -25.99
CA ALA A 97 27.43 9.45 -26.27
C ALA A 97 26.27 8.79 -27.02
N GLN A 98 25.33 8.23 -26.26
CA GLN A 98 24.23 7.39 -26.75
C GLN A 98 23.15 8.22 -27.44
N CYS A 99 23.21 9.55 -27.31
CA CYS A 99 22.18 10.46 -27.78
C CYS A 99 22.36 10.88 -29.25
N GLY A 100 23.45 10.50 -29.92
CA GLY A 100 23.66 10.78 -31.34
C GLY A 100 23.69 12.28 -31.65
N GLN A 101 22.63 12.80 -32.28
CA GLN A 101 22.50 14.24 -32.58
C GLN A 101 21.84 15.04 -31.45
N ASP A 102 21.24 14.37 -30.47
CA ASP A 102 20.58 14.99 -29.33
C ASP A 102 21.62 15.44 -28.28
N PHE A 103 21.24 16.40 -27.43
CA PHE A 103 22.03 16.84 -26.28
C PHE A 103 21.97 15.78 -25.17
N GLN A 104 23.04 15.63 -24.40
CA GLN A 104 23.14 14.65 -23.33
C GLN A 104 23.47 15.34 -22.01
N CYS A 105 22.67 15.11 -20.98
CA CYS A 105 22.95 15.61 -19.64
C CYS A 105 24.27 15.03 -19.10
N LYS A 106 25.10 15.85 -18.42
CA LYS A 106 26.48 15.50 -18.03
C LYS A 106 26.52 14.33 -17.04
N GLU A 107 25.69 14.34 -16.00
CA GLU A 107 25.73 13.30 -14.95
C GLU A 107 24.82 12.09 -15.23
N THR A 108 23.68 12.33 -15.88
CA THR A 108 22.60 11.33 -15.94
C THR A 108 22.46 10.64 -17.28
N GLY A 109 23.10 11.17 -18.32
CA GLY A 109 23.07 10.60 -19.65
C GLY A 109 21.70 10.66 -20.35
N ARG A 110 20.75 11.45 -19.82
CA ARG A 110 19.45 11.67 -20.46
C ARG A 110 19.63 12.40 -21.79
N CYS A 111 18.96 11.89 -22.82
CA CYS A 111 18.97 12.50 -24.16
C CYS A 111 17.85 13.52 -24.31
N LEU A 112 18.22 14.76 -24.61
CA LEU A 112 17.32 15.88 -24.85
C LEU A 112 17.42 16.36 -26.29
N LYS A 113 16.28 16.69 -26.91
CA LYS A 113 16.29 17.32 -28.23
C LYS A 113 16.97 18.69 -28.12
N ARG A 114 17.81 19.04 -29.10
CA ARG A 114 18.59 20.29 -29.08
C ARG A 114 17.78 21.58 -28.91
N HIS A 115 16.50 21.58 -29.29
CA HIS A 115 15.62 22.73 -29.09
C HIS A 115 15.26 22.97 -27.60
N LEU A 116 15.62 22.04 -26.72
CA LEU A 116 15.43 22.14 -25.28
C LEU A 116 16.66 22.70 -24.56
N VAL A 117 17.77 22.92 -25.26
CA VAL A 117 18.99 23.49 -24.65
C VAL A 117 18.85 25.02 -24.62
N CYS A 118 19.17 25.64 -23.49
CA CYS A 118 19.03 27.07 -23.24
C CYS A 118 17.60 27.59 -23.52
N ASN A 119 16.58 26.81 -23.14
CA ASN A 119 15.18 27.19 -23.31
C ASN A 119 14.60 27.87 -22.06
N GLY A 120 15.39 28.02 -20.99
CA GLY A 120 14.97 28.61 -19.71
C GLY A 120 14.22 27.66 -18.77
N ASP A 121 14.09 26.39 -19.13
CA ASP A 121 13.53 25.31 -18.30
C ASP A 121 14.63 24.28 -18.01
N LYS A 122 14.73 23.81 -16.77
CA LYS A 122 15.67 22.74 -16.41
C LYS A 122 15.08 21.39 -16.77
N ASP A 123 15.49 20.84 -17.91
CA ASP A 123 15.12 19.50 -18.38
C ASP A 123 16.14 18.42 -17.92
N CYS A 124 17.37 18.80 -17.56
CA CYS A 124 18.32 17.95 -16.85
C CYS A 124 18.33 18.25 -15.33
N LEU A 125 18.49 17.22 -14.49
CA LEU A 125 18.61 17.38 -13.03
C LEU A 125 19.87 18.17 -12.62
N ASP A 126 20.95 18.00 -13.38
CA ASP A 126 22.21 18.74 -13.19
C ASP A 126 22.17 20.17 -13.75
N GLY A 127 21.12 20.53 -14.49
CA GLY A 127 20.97 21.82 -15.16
C GLY A 127 21.98 22.06 -16.27
N SER A 128 22.61 21.02 -16.80
CA SER A 128 23.65 21.13 -17.84
C SER A 128 23.12 21.62 -19.19
N ASP A 129 21.82 21.51 -19.43
CA ASP A 129 21.09 22.05 -20.57
C ASP A 129 20.92 23.59 -20.53
N GLU A 130 21.04 24.19 -19.35
CA GLU A 130 20.93 25.63 -19.12
C GLU A 130 22.27 26.27 -18.70
N ASP A 131 23.38 25.56 -18.96
CA ASP A 131 24.75 26.00 -18.70
C ASP A 131 25.33 26.69 -19.95
N ASP A 132 26.09 27.77 -19.77
CA ASP A 132 26.73 28.56 -20.85
C ASP A 132 25.76 29.22 -21.87
N CYS A 133 24.62 29.74 -21.39
CA CYS A 133 23.56 30.35 -22.22
C CYS A 133 23.58 31.90 -22.26
N GLU A 134 24.74 32.55 -22.25
CA GLU A 134 24.87 34.02 -22.03
C GLU A 134 24.18 34.92 -23.09
N ASP A 135 24.07 34.47 -24.35
CA ASP A 135 23.51 35.25 -25.46
C ASP A 135 22.13 34.77 -25.96
N VAL A 136 21.49 33.84 -25.25
CA VAL A 136 20.21 33.27 -25.69
C VAL A 136 19.04 34.08 -25.15
N ARG A 137 18.29 34.75 -26.05
CA ARG A 137 16.99 35.33 -25.69
C ARG A 137 15.99 34.20 -25.50
N VAL A 138 15.83 33.76 -24.26
CA VAL A 138 14.71 32.91 -23.87
C VAL A 138 13.43 33.67 -24.22
N MET A 139 12.59 33.10 -25.09
CA MET A 139 11.22 33.60 -25.21
C MET A 139 10.58 33.34 -23.84
N GLU A 140 10.33 34.40 -23.07
CA GLU A 140 9.57 34.30 -21.83
C GLU A 140 8.21 33.69 -22.16
N SER A 141 8.12 32.37 -22.01
CA SER A 141 6.82 31.73 -21.89
C SER A 141 6.39 31.98 -20.46
N ASP A 142 5.20 32.57 -20.27
CA ASP A 142 4.60 32.81 -18.95
C ASP A 142 4.42 31.52 -18.11
N CYS A 143 4.82 30.37 -18.65
CA CYS A 143 4.57 29.04 -18.13
C CYS A 143 5.51 28.62 -17.01
N SER A 144 6.75 29.14 -16.99
CA SER A 144 7.69 28.90 -15.90
C SER A 144 7.26 29.58 -14.60
N LEU A 145 6.33 30.53 -14.67
CA LEU A 145 5.71 31.19 -13.51
C LEU A 145 4.67 30.30 -12.81
N TYR A 146 4.11 29.30 -13.50
CA TYR A 146 3.06 28.46 -12.96
C TYR A 146 3.64 27.28 -12.19
N ASP A 147 3.07 27.03 -11.02
CA ASP A 147 3.37 25.85 -10.23
C ASP A 147 2.98 24.55 -10.97
N PRO A 148 3.68 23.43 -10.73
CA PRO A 148 3.28 22.12 -11.25
C PRO A 148 1.91 21.71 -10.71
N ILE A 149 1.21 20.84 -11.44
CA ILE A 149 -0.04 20.23 -10.95
C ILE A 149 0.14 19.61 -9.55
N PRO A 150 -0.77 19.89 -8.60
CA PRO A 150 -0.67 19.36 -7.25
C PRO A 150 -0.66 17.82 -7.20
N GLY A 151 0.31 17.27 -6.47
CA GLY A 151 0.49 15.83 -6.30
C GLY A 151 1.22 15.12 -7.45
N SER A 152 1.81 15.85 -8.41
CA SER A 152 2.57 15.25 -9.52
C SER A 152 3.66 14.28 -9.03
N GLU A 153 4.40 14.67 -7.99
CA GLU A 153 5.45 13.86 -7.37
C GLU A 153 4.89 12.56 -6.81
N SER A 154 3.77 12.60 -6.07
CA SER A 154 3.14 11.40 -5.52
C SER A 154 2.62 10.44 -6.60
N ALA A 155 2.13 10.96 -7.74
CA ALA A 155 1.73 10.12 -8.88
C ALA A 155 2.92 9.53 -9.65
N ALA A 156 4.11 10.14 -9.54
CA ALA A 156 5.30 9.70 -10.23
C ALA A 156 6.04 8.55 -9.52
N LEU A 157 5.74 8.31 -8.23
CA LEU A 157 6.35 7.25 -7.43
C LEU A 157 5.95 5.85 -7.91
N GLY A 158 6.85 4.90 -7.73
CA GLY A 158 6.55 3.48 -7.85
C GLY A 158 5.74 2.96 -6.66
N TYR A 159 5.22 1.73 -6.80
CA TYR A 159 4.41 1.07 -5.78
C TYR A 159 4.82 -0.39 -5.59
N ASN A 160 5.07 -0.77 -4.33
CA ASN A 160 5.35 -2.16 -3.97
C ASN A 160 4.08 -2.82 -3.40
N ILE A 161 3.55 -3.81 -4.11
CA ILE A 161 2.30 -4.49 -3.73
C ILE A 161 2.44 -5.39 -2.50
N LEU A 162 3.66 -5.85 -2.18
CA LEU A 162 3.91 -6.72 -1.02
C LEU A 162 3.92 -5.89 0.26
N THR A 163 4.54 -4.71 0.24
CA THR A 163 4.65 -3.83 1.42
C THR A 163 3.52 -2.80 1.51
N GLN A 164 2.85 -2.52 0.39
CA GLN A 164 1.86 -1.45 0.21
C GLN A 164 2.43 -0.07 0.52
N GLN A 165 3.63 0.19 0.02
CA GLN A 165 4.35 1.43 0.20
C GLN A 165 4.75 2.01 -1.15
N GLU A 166 4.79 3.33 -1.19
CA GLU A 166 5.39 4.11 -2.26
C GLU A 166 6.92 3.90 -2.23
N THR A 167 7.51 3.82 -3.41
CA THR A 167 8.96 3.65 -3.62
C THR A 167 9.55 4.86 -4.33
N GLN A 168 10.75 4.77 -4.88
CA GLN A 168 11.36 5.89 -5.61
C GLN A 168 10.58 6.27 -6.88
N SER A 169 10.88 7.46 -7.41
CA SER A 169 10.25 8.00 -8.62
C SER A 169 10.51 7.11 -9.83
N VAL A 170 9.45 6.76 -10.55
CA VAL A 170 9.50 6.03 -11.82
C VAL A 170 9.42 7.02 -12.98
N TYR A 171 8.48 7.95 -12.89
CA TYR A 171 8.31 9.02 -13.86
C TYR A 171 9.09 10.25 -13.42
N ASP A 172 9.56 11.04 -14.37
CA ASP A 172 9.96 12.40 -14.07
C ASP A 172 8.70 13.27 -13.86
N ALA A 173 8.49 13.72 -12.62
CA ALA A 173 7.36 14.57 -12.24
C ALA A 173 7.53 16.04 -12.65
N ARG A 174 8.74 16.46 -13.06
CA ARG A 174 9.10 17.85 -13.34
C ARG A 174 9.58 18.08 -14.77
N TYR A 175 9.74 17.04 -15.58
CA TYR A 175 10.03 17.16 -16.99
C TYR A 175 8.83 17.71 -17.80
N TYR A 176 9.07 18.78 -18.56
CA TYR A 176 8.06 19.41 -19.43
C TYR A 176 8.37 19.20 -20.92
N GLY A 177 9.65 19.05 -21.29
CA GLY A 177 10.06 18.81 -22.68
C GLY A 177 9.61 19.93 -23.62
N GLY A 178 9.76 21.18 -23.19
CA GLY A 178 9.34 22.38 -23.92
C GLY A 178 7.82 22.56 -24.06
N GLN A 179 7.00 21.67 -23.48
CA GLN A 179 5.55 21.80 -23.49
C GLN A 179 5.09 22.78 -22.40
N CYS A 180 4.28 23.74 -22.79
CA CYS A 180 3.48 24.54 -21.87
C CYS A 180 2.01 24.17 -22.02
N GLU A 181 1.60 23.11 -21.33
CA GLU A 181 0.20 22.79 -21.13
C GLU A 181 -0.21 23.22 -19.73
N THR A 182 -1.30 23.98 -19.62
CA THR A 182 -1.81 24.47 -18.34
C THR A 182 -3.16 23.85 -18.02
N VAL A 183 -3.39 23.62 -16.73
CA VAL A 183 -4.67 23.16 -16.19
C VAL A 183 -5.29 24.32 -15.44
N TYR A 184 -6.48 24.73 -15.88
CA TYR A 184 -7.23 25.78 -15.23
C TYR A 184 -7.78 25.31 -13.89
N ASN A 185 -7.54 26.11 -12.86
CA ASN A 185 -8.05 25.93 -11.52
C ASN A 185 -9.26 26.82 -11.31
N GLY A 186 -10.45 26.28 -11.03
CA GLY A 186 -11.67 27.08 -10.91
C GLY A 186 -11.73 28.04 -9.71
N GLU A 187 -10.95 27.79 -8.66
CA GLU A 187 -11.07 28.48 -7.36
C GLU A 187 -10.15 29.70 -7.17
N TRP A 188 -9.33 30.05 -8.16
CA TRP A 188 -8.33 31.12 -8.08
C TRP A 188 -8.90 32.51 -7.74
N ARG A 189 -10.19 32.74 -8.04
CA ARG A 189 -10.90 34.01 -7.74
C ARG A 189 -11.29 34.19 -6.28
N ALA A 190 -10.95 33.25 -5.40
CA ALA A 190 -11.15 33.43 -3.97
C ALA A 190 -10.22 34.54 -3.45
N LEU A 191 -10.78 35.58 -2.83
CA LEU A 191 -10.01 36.63 -2.17
C LEU A 191 -9.31 36.04 -0.93
N ARG A 192 -8.00 36.26 -0.82
CA ARG A 192 -7.15 35.68 0.22
C ARG A 192 -6.32 36.73 0.91
N TYR A 193 -6.15 36.54 2.21
CA TYR A 193 -5.26 37.32 3.05
C TYR A 193 -4.19 36.40 3.61
N ASP A 194 -2.93 36.67 3.27
CA ASP A 194 -1.78 36.02 3.91
C ASP A 194 -1.27 36.94 5.03
N PRO A 195 -1.47 36.59 6.32
CA PRO A 195 -1.00 37.37 7.45
C PRO A 195 0.52 37.31 7.65
N ALA A 196 1.22 36.29 7.12
CA ALA A 196 2.68 36.23 7.22
C ALA A 196 3.34 37.26 6.29
N CYS A 197 2.71 37.51 5.13
CA CYS A 197 3.14 38.51 4.17
C CYS A 197 2.31 39.81 4.21
N GLU A 198 1.33 39.90 5.12
CA GLU A 198 0.34 40.99 5.22
C GLU A 198 -0.26 41.38 3.85
N ARG A 199 -0.56 40.37 3.01
CA ARG A 199 -0.94 40.53 1.61
C ARG A 199 -2.39 40.11 1.37
N LEU A 200 -3.23 41.03 0.91
CA LEU A 200 -4.58 40.75 0.41
C LEU A 200 -4.55 40.67 -1.13
N TYR A 201 -4.93 39.53 -1.70
CA TYR A 201 -4.82 39.29 -3.14
C TYR A 201 -5.84 38.25 -3.64
N TYR A 202 -6.11 38.26 -4.95
CA TYR A 202 -6.69 37.10 -5.63
C TYR A 202 -5.57 36.15 -6.00
N GLY A 203 -5.81 34.84 -5.96
CA GLY A 203 -4.80 33.84 -6.29
C GLY A 203 -4.54 33.72 -7.80
N GLU A 204 -4.21 34.83 -8.47
CA GLU A 204 -3.91 34.87 -9.91
C GLU A 204 -2.75 33.94 -10.29
N ASP A 205 -1.78 33.80 -9.40
CA ASP A 205 -0.69 32.83 -9.42
C ASP A 205 -1.19 31.37 -9.46
N GLU A 206 -2.32 31.08 -8.82
CA GLU A 206 -2.90 29.74 -8.78
C GLU A 206 -3.96 29.47 -9.87
N LYS A 207 -4.16 30.41 -10.79
CA LYS A 207 -5.17 30.29 -11.85
C LYS A 207 -4.89 29.11 -12.79
N TYR A 208 -3.63 28.86 -13.04
CA TYR A 208 -3.16 27.80 -13.92
C TYR A 208 -2.06 27.01 -13.23
N PHE A 209 -2.11 25.70 -13.38
CA PHE A 209 -1.00 24.82 -13.02
C PHE A 209 -0.36 24.26 -14.28
N ARG A 210 0.97 24.21 -14.31
CA ARG A 210 1.72 23.62 -15.42
C ARG A 210 1.63 22.10 -15.34
N LYS A 211 1.22 21.46 -16.44
CA LYS A 211 1.12 20.01 -16.54
C LYS A 211 2.43 19.42 -17.04
N PRO A 212 3.11 18.54 -16.26
CA PRO A 212 4.31 17.85 -16.71
C PRO A 212 4.02 16.92 -17.90
N TYR A 213 5.05 16.65 -18.70
CA TYR A 213 4.96 15.91 -19.96
C TYR A 213 4.33 14.52 -19.81
N ASN A 214 4.70 13.82 -18.73
CA ASN A 214 4.28 12.45 -18.42
C ASN A 214 2.78 12.33 -18.07
N PHE A 215 2.09 13.44 -17.80
CA PHE A 215 0.65 13.44 -17.55
C PHE A 215 -0.11 13.64 -18.87
N LEU A 216 -0.98 12.69 -19.22
CA LEU A 216 -1.84 12.81 -20.38
C LEU A 216 -2.99 13.79 -20.11
N LYS A 217 -3.62 13.66 -18.94
CA LYS A 217 -4.69 14.56 -18.49
C LYS A 217 -4.66 14.72 -16.97
N TYR A 218 -5.07 15.89 -16.52
CA TYR A 218 -5.35 16.19 -15.13
C TYR A 218 -6.57 17.11 -15.08
N HIS A 219 -7.60 16.72 -14.34
CA HIS A 219 -8.86 17.46 -14.23
C HIS A 219 -9.21 17.65 -12.76
N PHE A 220 -9.34 18.90 -12.33
CA PHE A 220 -9.85 19.21 -11.00
C PHE A 220 -11.31 18.83 -10.87
N GLU A 221 -11.65 18.12 -9.81
CA GLU A 221 -13.04 17.83 -9.46
C GLU A 221 -13.54 18.83 -8.42
N ALA A 222 -14.74 19.35 -8.67
CA ALA A 222 -15.43 20.24 -7.74
C ALA A 222 -16.32 19.48 -6.74
N LEU A 223 -16.53 18.17 -6.95
CA LEU A 223 -17.44 17.34 -6.16
C LEU A 223 -16.63 16.48 -5.20
N ALA A 224 -16.37 17.02 -4.02
CA ALA A 224 -15.99 16.18 -2.91
C ALA A 224 -17.22 15.34 -2.53
N ASP A 225 -17.09 14.01 -2.46
CA ASP A 225 -18.06 13.16 -1.77
C ASP A 225 -17.95 13.44 -0.27
N THR A 226 -18.43 14.61 0.16
CA THR A 226 -18.25 15.14 1.53
C THR A 226 -19.13 14.42 2.54
N ARG A 227 -19.76 13.31 2.17
CA ARG A 227 -20.60 12.54 3.08
C ARG A 227 -19.71 11.94 4.16
N LEU A 228 -19.65 12.66 5.27
CA LEU A 228 -18.95 12.21 6.45
C LEU A 228 -19.67 11.00 7.01
N SER A 229 -19.07 9.81 6.84
CA SER A 229 -19.58 8.61 7.46
C SER A 229 -19.16 8.59 8.93
N SER A 230 -20.11 8.25 9.78
CA SER A 230 -19.89 8.05 11.20
C SER A 230 -20.50 6.72 11.57
N GLU A 231 -19.62 5.76 11.87
CA GLU A 231 -19.99 4.39 12.23
C GLU A 231 -19.53 4.12 13.67
N LEU A 232 -20.38 3.43 14.44
CA LEU A 232 -20.09 3.02 15.81
C LEU A 232 -19.88 1.51 15.84
N TYR A 233 -18.81 1.08 16.51
CA TYR A 233 -18.47 -0.33 16.70
C TYR A 233 -18.36 -0.63 18.19
N ASN A 234 -18.86 -1.81 18.56
CA ASN A 234 -18.86 -2.24 19.95
C ASN A 234 -17.57 -2.95 20.37
N ASP A 235 -16.80 -3.40 19.38
CA ASP A 235 -15.57 -4.18 19.55
C ASP A 235 -14.48 -3.71 18.59
N ALA A 236 -13.24 -3.77 19.05
CA ALA A 236 -12.08 -3.33 18.29
C ALA A 236 -11.83 -4.21 17.04
N ASN A 237 -12.21 -5.49 17.08
CA ASN A 237 -12.13 -6.41 15.93
C ASN A 237 -13.09 -6.05 14.82
N GLU A 238 -14.29 -5.58 15.18
CA GLU A 238 -15.31 -5.20 14.21
C GLU A 238 -14.80 -3.99 13.40
N LEU A 239 -14.30 -2.97 14.09
CA LEU A 239 -13.62 -1.82 13.49
C LEU A 239 -12.45 -2.26 12.61
N LEU A 240 -11.57 -3.12 13.13
CA LEU A 240 -10.40 -3.60 12.39
C LEU A 240 -10.80 -4.33 11.09
N SER A 241 -11.85 -5.15 11.15
CA SER A 241 -12.35 -5.88 9.96
C SER A 241 -12.87 -4.92 8.89
N LYS A 242 -13.55 -3.85 9.30
CA LYS A 242 -14.09 -2.83 8.39
C LYS A 242 -12.99 -1.96 7.75
N VAL A 243 -12.01 -1.50 8.54
CA VAL A 243 -10.84 -0.75 8.03
C VAL A 243 -10.04 -1.58 7.03
N LYS A 244 -9.87 -2.88 7.30
CA LYS A 244 -9.17 -3.79 6.39
C LYS A 244 -9.90 -3.97 5.06
N ASN A 245 -11.23 -4.15 5.11
CA ASN A 245 -12.04 -4.33 3.90
C ASN A 245 -12.09 -3.07 3.02
N ASP A 246 -12.13 -1.86 3.60
CA ASP A 246 -12.15 -0.63 2.79
C ASP A 246 -10.82 -0.39 2.03
N ARG A 247 -9.72 -1.04 2.46
CA ARG A 247 -8.40 -0.87 1.86
C ARG A 247 -8.15 -1.80 0.65
N SER A 248 -8.92 -2.87 0.49
CA SER A 248 -8.66 -3.91 -0.53
C SER A 248 -9.10 -3.54 -1.97
N VAL A 249 -9.59 -2.32 -2.20
CA VAL A 249 -10.26 -1.93 -3.47
C VAL A 249 -9.30 -1.44 -4.58
N SER A 250 -7.98 -1.38 -4.36
CA SER A 250 -7.02 -0.98 -5.41
C SER A 250 -6.63 -2.16 -6.31
N ALA A 251 -7.49 -2.54 -7.26
CA ALA A 251 -7.25 -3.61 -8.21
C ALA A 251 -6.59 -3.10 -9.50
N GLY A 252 -5.36 -3.54 -9.79
CA GLY A 252 -4.72 -3.36 -11.10
C GLY A 252 -5.12 -4.49 -12.05
N VAL A 253 -5.65 -4.15 -13.23
CA VAL A 253 -5.89 -5.11 -14.32
C VAL A 253 -4.59 -5.30 -15.09
N VAL A 254 -3.96 -6.47 -15.00
CA VAL A 254 -2.84 -6.83 -15.87
C VAL A 254 -3.40 -7.27 -17.22
N VAL A 255 -3.32 -6.40 -18.24
CA VAL A 255 -3.73 -6.74 -19.61
C VAL A 255 -2.53 -7.33 -20.36
N GLY A 256 -2.49 -8.65 -20.49
CA GLY A 256 -1.59 -9.36 -21.40
C GLY A 256 -2.35 -9.89 -22.62
N VAL A 257 -1.86 -9.62 -23.83
CA VAL A 257 -2.44 -10.12 -25.09
C VAL A 257 -2.01 -11.58 -25.28
N GLY A 258 -2.85 -12.51 -24.85
CA GLY A 258 -2.78 -13.95 -25.19
C GLY A 258 -3.96 -14.36 -26.11
N PRO A 259 -3.90 -15.55 -26.74
CA PRO A 259 -4.93 -15.99 -27.68
C PRO A 259 -6.30 -16.02 -27.02
N ALA A 260 -7.34 -15.66 -27.78
CA ALA A 260 -8.71 -15.53 -27.31
C ALA A 260 -9.18 -16.73 -26.44
N GLY A 261 -9.44 -16.48 -25.15
CA GLY A 261 -10.09 -17.46 -24.27
C GLY A 261 -9.65 -17.49 -22.80
N SER A 262 -8.54 -16.85 -22.42
CA SER A 262 -8.04 -16.89 -21.04
C SER A 262 -7.84 -15.49 -20.44
N PRO A 263 -8.65 -15.06 -19.44
CA PRO A 263 -8.27 -13.94 -18.59
C PRO A 263 -7.15 -14.43 -17.68
N GLU A 264 -5.90 -14.33 -18.14
CA GLU A 264 -4.73 -14.71 -17.34
C GLU A 264 -4.42 -13.64 -16.29
N THR A 265 -4.33 -14.09 -15.04
CA THR A 265 -3.62 -13.48 -13.91
C THR A 265 -4.22 -12.24 -13.25
N THR A 266 -5.39 -12.39 -12.64
CA THR A 266 -5.59 -11.73 -11.33
C THR A 266 -4.68 -12.45 -10.33
N VAL A 267 -3.52 -11.88 -10.04
CA VAL A 267 -2.78 -12.30 -8.83
C VAL A 267 -3.69 -11.91 -7.67
N ASP A 268 -4.33 -12.89 -7.03
CA ASP A 268 -4.90 -12.72 -5.70
C ASP A 268 -3.73 -12.44 -4.74
N VAL A 269 -3.30 -11.18 -4.72
CA VAL A 269 -2.36 -10.69 -3.72
C VAL A 269 -3.18 -10.57 -2.45
N GLY A 270 -2.94 -11.46 -1.50
CA GLY A 270 -3.37 -11.26 -0.13
C GLY A 270 -2.71 -9.98 0.39
N LEU A 271 -3.44 -8.87 0.31
CA LEU A 271 -2.96 -7.52 0.56
C LEU A 271 -2.79 -7.29 2.07
N SER A 272 -1.54 -7.32 2.53
CA SER A 272 -1.17 -7.10 3.93
C SER A 272 0.01 -6.12 4.02
N GLY A 273 -0.26 -4.85 4.32
CA GLY A 273 0.74 -3.78 4.33
C GLY A 273 1.29 -3.41 5.72
N SER A 274 2.51 -2.86 5.75
CA SER A 274 3.21 -2.46 7.00
C SER A 274 2.47 -1.37 7.81
N ARG A 275 1.77 -0.43 7.12
CA ARG A 275 1.00 0.66 7.76
C ARG A 275 -0.13 0.16 8.66
N ASP A 276 -0.66 -1.05 8.44
CA ASP A 276 -1.72 -1.61 9.29
C ASP A 276 -1.18 -2.14 10.61
N SER A 277 0.08 -2.60 10.64
CA SER A 277 0.68 -3.17 11.86
C SER A 277 0.81 -2.14 12.99
N SER A 278 1.22 -0.91 12.67
CA SER A 278 1.31 0.17 13.66
C SER A 278 -0.06 0.58 14.19
N PHE A 279 -1.09 0.54 13.35
CA PHE A 279 -2.46 0.85 13.73
C PHE A 279 -3.08 -0.23 14.64
N VAL A 280 -2.92 -1.51 14.29
CA VAL A 280 -3.37 -2.61 15.16
C VAL A 280 -2.68 -2.58 16.51
N ASN A 281 -1.38 -2.27 16.54
CA ASN A 281 -0.65 -2.12 17.80
C ASN A 281 -1.20 -0.99 18.68
N LYS A 282 -1.66 0.13 18.08
CA LYS A 282 -2.35 1.20 18.83
C LYS A 282 -3.72 0.73 19.34
N LEU A 283 -4.51 0.05 18.50
CA LEU A 283 -5.82 -0.49 18.88
C LEU A 283 -5.75 -1.58 19.96
N ASN A 284 -4.68 -2.38 19.97
CA ASN A 284 -4.46 -3.45 20.96
C ASN A 284 -4.48 -2.94 22.41
N LYS A 285 -4.16 -1.66 22.64
CA LYS A 285 -4.25 -1.02 23.96
C LYS A 285 -5.68 -0.93 24.50
N TYR A 286 -6.68 -0.94 23.61
CA TYR A 286 -8.09 -0.67 23.93
C TYR A 286 -8.99 -1.89 23.70
N ASN A 287 -8.43 -3.09 23.66
CA ASN A 287 -9.16 -4.33 23.39
C ASN A 287 -10.11 -4.79 24.53
N ASN A 288 -10.21 -4.05 25.63
CA ASN A 288 -11.14 -4.41 26.69
C ASN A 288 -12.58 -4.06 26.26
N LYS A 289 -13.56 -4.91 26.60
CA LYS A 289 -15.00 -4.67 26.33
C LYS A 289 -15.56 -3.37 26.94
N LYS A 290 -14.77 -2.70 27.77
CA LYS A 290 -15.04 -1.37 28.34
C LYS A 290 -15.15 -0.27 27.27
N TYR A 291 -14.50 -0.43 26.12
CA TYR A 291 -14.45 0.62 25.11
C TYR A 291 -15.43 0.37 23.95
N ASN A 292 -15.99 1.46 23.42
CA ASN A 292 -16.65 1.54 22.12
C ASN A 292 -15.77 2.35 21.17
N PHE A 293 -15.92 2.13 19.86
CA PHE A 293 -15.14 2.84 18.85
C PHE A 293 -16.06 3.59 17.91
N MET A 294 -15.80 4.87 17.72
CA MET A 294 -16.49 5.66 16.69
C MET A 294 -15.51 5.99 15.59
N ARG A 295 -15.79 5.55 14.36
CA ARG A 295 -15.02 5.91 13.17
C ARG A 295 -15.73 7.02 12.45
N ILE A 296 -15.00 8.09 12.21
CA ILE A 296 -15.42 9.24 11.44
C ILE A 296 -14.52 9.28 10.23
N SER A 297 -15.08 9.06 9.04
CA SER A 297 -14.29 9.01 7.81
C SER A 297 -14.97 9.76 6.68
N THR A 298 -14.16 10.45 5.89
CA THR A 298 -14.57 11.02 4.61
C THR A 298 -13.40 10.98 3.65
N LYS A 299 -13.71 10.88 2.36
CA LYS A 299 -12.74 10.83 1.29
C LYS A 299 -13.10 11.93 0.32
N VAL A 300 -12.15 12.82 0.10
CA VAL A 300 -12.30 13.96 -0.78
C VAL A 300 -11.47 13.71 -2.02
N GLN A 301 -12.11 13.67 -3.18
CA GLN A 301 -11.45 13.64 -4.47
C GLN A 301 -11.28 15.10 -4.93
N THR A 302 -10.05 15.49 -5.25
CA THR A 302 -9.73 16.85 -5.71
C THR A 302 -9.40 16.90 -7.19
N ALA A 303 -8.92 15.80 -7.77
CA ALA A 303 -8.65 15.71 -9.20
C ALA A 303 -8.59 14.26 -9.70
N HIS A 304 -8.82 14.06 -10.99
CA HIS A 304 -8.50 12.83 -11.70
C HIS A 304 -7.34 13.03 -12.66
N PHE A 305 -6.46 12.05 -12.71
CA PHE A 305 -5.31 12.06 -13.61
C PHE A 305 -5.18 10.76 -14.40
N LYS A 306 -4.60 10.85 -15.59
CA LYS A 306 -4.13 9.70 -16.38
C LYS A 306 -2.71 9.99 -16.83
N MET A 307 -1.83 9.00 -16.63
CA MET A 307 -0.46 9.04 -17.14
C MET A 307 -0.45 8.79 -18.65
N ARG A 308 0.58 9.30 -19.31
CA ARG A 308 0.89 9.01 -20.71
C ARG A 308 1.24 7.53 -20.87
N ARG A 309 0.88 6.96 -22.02
CA ARG A 309 1.10 5.54 -22.31
C ARG A 309 2.35 5.25 -23.12
N ASP A 310 2.80 6.19 -23.95
CA ASP A 310 3.93 6.00 -24.88
C ASP A 310 4.88 7.19 -24.78
N ASN A 311 6.15 6.98 -25.16
CA ASN A 311 7.23 7.97 -25.03
C ASN A 311 7.38 8.51 -23.60
N ILE A 312 7.17 7.65 -22.60
CA ILE A 312 7.32 7.99 -21.20
C ILE A 312 8.77 8.40 -20.91
N VAL A 313 8.93 9.50 -20.18
CA VAL A 313 10.24 10.00 -19.72
C VAL A 313 10.43 9.55 -18.29
N LEU A 314 11.40 8.65 -18.10
CA LEU A 314 11.73 8.12 -16.77
C LEU A 314 12.44 9.17 -15.92
N ASP A 315 12.30 9.05 -14.61
CA ASP A 315 13.13 9.77 -13.66
C ASP A 315 14.62 9.49 -13.92
N GLU A 316 15.49 10.48 -13.71
CA GLU A 316 16.92 10.35 -14.03
C GLU A 316 17.62 9.28 -13.18
N SER A 317 17.21 9.12 -11.91
CA SER A 317 17.75 8.08 -11.04
C SER A 317 17.38 6.67 -11.55
N MET A 318 16.12 6.50 -11.97
CA MET A 318 15.62 5.26 -12.58
C MET A 318 16.32 4.97 -13.90
N LEU A 319 16.53 6.00 -14.72
CA LEU A 319 17.26 5.89 -15.99
C LEU A 319 18.68 5.38 -15.75
N GLN A 320 19.43 5.99 -14.83
CA GLN A 320 20.77 5.54 -14.46
C GLN A 320 20.76 4.08 -13.99
N SER A 321 19.88 3.77 -13.04
CA SER A 321 19.75 2.40 -12.51
C SER A 321 19.39 1.38 -13.60
N LEU A 322 18.56 1.76 -14.56
CA LEU A 322 18.18 0.93 -15.69
C LEU A 322 19.34 0.72 -16.68
N MET A 323 20.15 1.75 -16.93
CA MET A 323 21.33 1.65 -17.79
C MET A 323 22.38 0.73 -17.20
N GLU A 324 22.54 0.76 -15.87
CA GLU A 324 23.45 -0.10 -15.11
C GLU A 324 23.04 -1.58 -15.09
N LEU A 325 21.76 -1.90 -15.37
CA LEU A 325 21.32 -3.29 -15.42
C LEU A 325 21.99 -4.04 -16.58
N PRO A 326 22.61 -5.21 -16.33
CA PRO A 326 23.23 -6.02 -17.37
C PRO A 326 22.18 -6.66 -18.28
N GLU A 327 22.53 -6.86 -19.55
CA GLU A 327 21.70 -7.64 -20.49
C GLU A 327 21.65 -9.12 -20.11
N GLN A 328 22.72 -9.64 -19.49
CA GLN A 328 22.72 -10.97 -18.90
C GLN A 328 21.89 -10.98 -17.62
N TYR A 329 21.06 -12.01 -17.45
CA TYR A 329 20.20 -12.14 -16.28
C TYR A 329 21.00 -12.25 -14.98
N ASN A 330 20.85 -11.25 -14.09
CA ASN A 330 21.40 -11.26 -12.74
C ASN A 330 20.30 -10.91 -11.73
N TYR A 331 19.78 -11.92 -11.02
CA TYR A 331 18.67 -11.72 -10.10
C TYR A 331 18.96 -10.65 -9.02
N GLY A 332 20.19 -10.56 -8.50
CA GLY A 332 20.56 -9.58 -7.48
C GLY A 332 20.33 -8.13 -7.89
N LEU A 333 20.79 -7.77 -9.09
CA LEU A 333 20.66 -6.41 -9.61
C LEU A 333 19.20 -6.09 -9.96
N TYR A 334 18.51 -7.00 -10.63
CA TYR A 334 17.10 -6.81 -10.99
C TYR A 334 16.18 -6.78 -9.75
N SER A 335 16.43 -7.60 -8.73
CA SER A 335 15.66 -7.59 -7.48
C SER A 335 15.91 -6.33 -6.66
N LYS A 336 17.14 -5.79 -6.66
CA LYS A 336 17.45 -4.49 -6.07
C LYS A 336 16.68 -3.37 -6.78
N PHE A 337 16.67 -3.37 -8.12
CA PHE A 337 15.90 -2.41 -8.90
C PHE A 337 14.39 -2.46 -8.56
N ILE A 338 13.81 -3.66 -8.43
CA ILE A 338 12.39 -3.83 -8.03
C ILE A 338 12.15 -3.35 -6.59
N ASN A 339 13.11 -3.53 -5.70
CA ASN A 339 13.02 -3.03 -4.33
C ASN A 339 13.02 -1.50 -4.28
N ASP A 340 13.86 -0.86 -5.11
CA ASP A 340 14.07 0.59 -5.10
C ASP A 340 12.95 1.35 -5.83
N TYR A 341 12.49 0.85 -6.97
CA TYR A 341 11.45 1.47 -7.82
C TYR A 341 10.07 0.82 -7.71
N GLY A 342 9.95 -0.25 -6.92
CA GLY A 342 8.70 -0.94 -6.70
C GLY A 342 8.37 -1.99 -7.75
N THR A 343 7.38 -2.81 -7.41
CA THR A 343 6.89 -3.90 -8.27
C THR A 343 6.00 -3.41 -9.42
N HIS A 344 5.35 -2.26 -9.22
CA HIS A 344 4.34 -1.71 -10.10
C HIS A 344 4.50 -0.19 -10.19
N TYR A 345 3.95 0.40 -11.22
CA TYR A 345 3.91 1.84 -11.43
C TYR A 345 2.48 2.30 -11.72
N ILE A 346 2.16 3.55 -11.37
CA ILE A 346 0.81 4.10 -11.49
C ILE A 346 0.53 4.50 -12.94
N THR A 347 -0.67 4.21 -13.45
CA THR A 347 -1.11 4.57 -14.82
C THR A 347 -2.26 5.56 -14.86
N SER A 348 -3.06 5.62 -13.78
CA SER A 348 -4.08 6.65 -13.56
C SER A 348 -4.63 6.56 -12.15
N GLY A 349 -5.36 7.58 -11.74
CA GLY A 349 -6.02 7.55 -10.45
C GLY A 349 -6.79 8.82 -10.13
N SER A 350 -7.15 8.92 -8.85
CA SER A 350 -7.74 10.09 -8.23
C SER A 350 -6.76 10.64 -7.20
N MET A 351 -6.57 11.95 -7.24
CA MET A 351 -5.92 12.75 -6.22
C MET A 351 -6.94 13.21 -5.20
N GLY A 352 -6.48 13.39 -3.96
CA GLY A 352 -7.27 14.04 -2.94
C GLY A 352 -6.77 13.74 -1.55
N GLY A 353 -7.69 13.39 -0.65
CA GLY A 353 -7.34 13.11 0.73
C GLY A 353 -8.33 12.18 1.41
N VAL A 354 -7.85 11.54 2.47
CA VAL A 354 -8.68 10.74 3.36
C VAL A 354 -8.63 11.37 4.74
N TYR A 355 -9.77 11.80 5.27
CA TYR A 355 -9.89 12.35 6.61
C TYR A 355 -10.55 11.30 7.49
N GLU A 356 -9.74 10.62 8.30
CA GLU A 356 -10.18 9.50 9.12
C GLU A 356 -9.73 9.69 10.58
N TYR A 357 -10.70 9.68 11.49
CA TYR A 357 -10.51 9.70 12.94
C TYR A 357 -11.22 8.51 13.57
N ILE A 358 -10.56 7.88 14.53
CA ILE A 358 -11.14 6.83 15.36
C ILE A 358 -11.11 7.31 16.81
N LEU A 359 -12.28 7.48 17.40
CA LEU A 359 -12.47 7.85 18.80
C LEU A 359 -12.63 6.59 19.64
N VAL A 360 -11.83 6.48 20.69
CA VAL A 360 -11.95 5.42 21.70
C VAL A 360 -12.81 5.96 22.84
N LEU A 361 -13.98 5.35 23.06
CA LEU A 361 -14.99 5.82 24.00
C LEU A 361 -15.10 4.88 25.19
N ASP A 362 -15.05 5.38 26.42
CA ASP A 362 -15.20 4.58 27.64
C ASP A 362 -16.67 4.45 28.03
N LYS A 363 -17.23 3.24 27.96
CA LYS A 363 -18.66 2.96 28.23
C LYS A 363 -19.08 3.38 29.64
N GLU A 364 -18.28 3.08 30.65
CA GLU A 364 -18.60 3.37 32.05
C GLU A 364 -18.58 4.88 32.32
N LYS A 365 -17.63 5.60 31.71
CA LYS A 365 -17.60 7.07 31.76
C LYS A 365 -18.78 7.68 31.01
N MET A 366 -19.19 7.12 29.88
CA MET A 366 -20.38 7.57 29.15
C MET A 366 -21.66 7.41 29.97
N GLU A 367 -21.83 6.27 30.64
CA GLU A 367 -22.98 6.02 31.51
C GLU A 367 -22.99 6.92 32.75
N SER A 368 -21.86 7.03 33.45
CA SER A 368 -21.76 7.88 34.66
C SER A 368 -21.99 9.37 34.39
N LEU A 369 -21.61 9.85 33.20
CA LEU A 369 -21.82 11.24 32.79
C LEU A 369 -23.15 11.45 32.05
N GLY A 370 -23.90 10.39 31.74
CA GLY A 370 -25.13 10.44 30.95
C GLY A 370 -24.90 11.03 29.55
N ILE A 371 -23.79 10.67 28.91
CA ILE A 371 -23.36 11.13 27.57
C ILE A 371 -23.61 10.01 26.56
N THR A 372 -24.33 10.33 25.48
CA THR A 372 -24.58 9.39 24.38
C THR A 372 -23.51 9.48 23.30
N SER A 373 -23.40 8.45 22.45
CA SER A 373 -22.50 8.49 21.29
C SER A 373 -22.89 9.62 20.31
N THR A 374 -24.17 9.97 20.24
CA THR A 374 -24.66 11.12 19.47
C THR A 374 -24.17 12.47 20.02
N ASP A 375 -24.07 12.61 21.35
CA ASP A 375 -23.55 13.83 21.97
C ASP A 375 -22.06 13.98 21.67
N ILE A 376 -21.28 12.89 21.77
CA ILE A 376 -19.86 12.87 21.42
C ILE A 376 -19.65 13.19 19.94
N LYS A 377 -20.48 12.63 19.05
CA LYS A 377 -20.45 12.92 17.61
C LYS A 377 -20.68 14.41 17.33
N LYS A 378 -21.68 15.03 17.98
CA LYS A 378 -21.97 16.47 17.85
C LYS A 378 -20.85 17.33 18.41
N CYS A 379 -20.32 16.98 19.59
CA CYS A 379 -19.24 17.72 20.23
C CYS A 379 -17.94 17.68 19.42
N PHE A 380 -17.55 16.46 19.01
CA PHE A 380 -16.39 16.26 18.16
C PHE A 380 -16.58 16.92 16.79
N GLY A 381 -17.77 16.80 16.20
CA GLY A 381 -18.14 17.50 14.97
C GLY A 381 -17.95 19.01 15.08
N GLY A 382 -18.49 19.64 16.13
CA GLY A 382 -18.27 21.06 16.41
C GLY A 382 -16.79 21.41 16.58
N PHE A 383 -16.02 20.56 17.27
CA PHE A 383 -14.59 20.75 17.48
C PHE A 383 -13.76 20.66 16.19
N VAL A 384 -14.07 19.72 15.29
CA VAL A 384 -13.41 19.62 13.98
C VAL A 384 -14.03 20.51 12.91
N GLY A 385 -15.10 21.24 13.24
CA GLY A 385 -15.81 22.13 12.33
C GLY A 385 -16.61 21.39 11.25
N ILE A 386 -17.21 20.25 11.58
CA ILE A 386 -18.08 19.47 10.71
C ILE A 386 -19.48 19.39 11.29
N ASP A 387 -20.47 19.83 10.50
CA ASP A 387 -21.88 19.69 10.82
C ASP A 387 -22.43 18.39 10.19
N TYR A 388 -23.16 17.60 10.97
CA TYR A 388 -23.80 16.37 10.49
C TYR A 388 -25.28 16.69 10.27
N ASP A 389 -25.67 16.85 9.01
CA ASP A 389 -27.04 17.02 8.50
C ASP A 389 -28.08 17.46 9.54
N TYR A 390 -28.25 18.78 9.63
CA TYR A 390 -29.18 19.47 10.52
C TYR A 390 -30.58 19.50 9.87
N THR A 391 -31.23 18.34 9.71
CA THR A 391 -32.65 18.26 9.33
C THR A 391 -33.54 17.93 10.51
N ASP A 392 -33.32 18.58 11.65
CA ASP A 392 -34.39 18.72 12.62
C ASP A 392 -34.38 20.16 13.12
N SER A 393 -35.46 20.86 12.79
CA SER A 393 -35.70 22.26 13.10
C SER A 393 -35.27 22.59 14.53
N ILE A 394 -34.51 23.68 14.69
CA ILE A 394 -34.43 24.42 15.95
C ILE A 394 -35.86 24.82 16.31
N LYS A 395 -36.57 23.95 17.03
CA LYS A 395 -37.49 24.39 18.06
C LYS A 395 -36.61 24.76 19.24
N THR A 396 -36.64 26.04 19.52
CA THR A 396 -36.18 26.70 20.73
C THR A 396 -36.81 26.03 21.96
N GLU A 397 -36.32 24.86 22.37
CA GLU A 397 -36.62 24.21 23.65
C GLU A 397 -35.64 23.04 23.86
N GLY A 398 -34.39 23.37 24.13
CA GLY A 398 -33.34 22.37 24.32
C GLY A 398 -32.00 22.94 24.75
N ARG A 399 -31.99 23.79 25.80
CA ARG A 399 -30.76 24.35 26.41
C ARG A 399 -29.75 23.30 26.92
N LEU A 400 -30.07 22.00 26.86
CA LEU A 400 -29.28 20.92 27.46
C LEU A 400 -28.11 20.38 26.61
N SER A 401 -28.05 20.65 25.30
CA SER A 401 -26.99 20.11 24.42
C SER A 401 -25.80 21.04 24.21
N ALA A 402 -25.99 22.36 24.27
CA ALA A 402 -24.92 23.34 24.06
C ALA A 402 -24.06 23.53 25.32
N GLU A 403 -24.68 23.61 26.50
CA GLU A 403 -23.99 23.82 27.78
C GLU A 403 -22.99 22.69 28.15
N ARG A 404 -23.17 21.45 27.64
CA ARG A 404 -22.30 20.31 27.95
C ARG A 404 -20.95 20.31 27.20
N CYS A 405 -20.88 20.91 26.01
CA CYS A 405 -19.63 21.06 25.25
C CYS A 405 -18.90 22.39 25.52
N GLU A 406 -19.58 23.34 26.17
CA GLU A 406 -19.13 24.73 26.34
C GLU A 406 -17.98 24.91 27.35
N LYS A 407 -17.52 23.87 28.06
CA LYS A 407 -16.34 23.97 28.96
C LYS A 407 -14.99 23.64 28.31
N THR A 408 -14.97 23.32 27.02
CA THR A 408 -13.81 22.76 26.31
C THR A 408 -13.28 23.70 25.22
N GLY A 409 -13.21 24.99 25.55
CA GLY A 409 -12.60 26.00 24.69
C GLY A 409 -11.09 26.07 24.91
N GLY A 410 -10.33 25.43 24.02
CA GLY A 410 -8.95 25.79 23.71
C GLY A 410 -7.89 25.53 24.80
N GLY A 411 -7.16 24.43 24.66
CA GLY A 411 -5.73 24.43 24.98
C GLY A 411 -5.30 23.84 26.33
N ASN A 412 -5.72 22.63 26.69
CA ASN A 412 -4.80 21.67 27.34
C ASN A 412 -5.27 20.22 27.19
N THR A 413 -4.54 19.44 26.38
CA THR A 413 -4.97 18.18 25.75
C THR A 413 -5.36 17.03 26.70
N ASN A 414 -4.92 17.03 27.96
CA ASN A 414 -5.22 15.94 28.90
C ASN A 414 -6.45 16.17 29.78
N LYS A 415 -6.83 17.42 30.11
CA LYS A 415 -8.01 17.67 30.96
C LYS A 415 -9.33 17.66 30.16
N ASP A 416 -9.27 18.03 28.88
CA ASP A 416 -10.44 18.17 28.01
C ASP A 416 -10.96 16.82 27.47
N ARG A 417 -10.07 15.84 27.22
CA ARG A 417 -10.45 14.48 26.80
C ARG A 417 -11.26 13.74 27.88
N LEU A 418 -10.86 13.93 29.14
CA LEU A 418 -11.50 13.36 30.33
C LEU A 418 -12.95 13.83 30.52
N ALA A 419 -13.33 15.00 30.00
CA ALA A 419 -14.67 15.56 30.16
C ALA A 419 -15.73 14.94 29.22
N MET A 420 -15.32 14.29 28.13
CA MET A 420 -16.24 13.76 27.08
C MET A 420 -16.31 12.23 27.02
N ALA A 421 -15.78 11.51 28.02
CA ALA A 421 -15.64 10.05 27.99
C ALA A 421 -14.83 9.50 26.78
N VAL A 422 -14.01 10.35 26.13
CA VAL A 422 -13.10 9.96 25.05
C VAL A 422 -11.73 9.66 25.66
N GLU A 423 -11.30 8.41 25.58
CA GLU A 423 -10.03 7.96 26.14
C GLU A 423 -8.86 8.30 25.20
N ASP A 424 -9.03 8.09 23.89
CA ASP A 424 -8.02 8.43 22.89
C ASP A 424 -8.60 8.74 21.51
N ILE A 425 -7.80 9.41 20.68
CA ILE A 425 -8.13 9.81 19.31
C ILE A 425 -7.00 9.34 18.41
N ILE A 426 -7.31 8.38 17.53
CA ILE A 426 -6.38 7.85 16.54
C ILE A 426 -6.64 8.58 15.22
N SER A 427 -5.71 9.46 14.84
CA SER A 427 -5.72 10.16 13.55
C SER A 427 -5.12 9.29 12.44
N ARG A 428 -5.82 9.17 11.31
CA ARG A 428 -5.38 8.50 10.07
C ARG A 428 -5.57 9.40 8.84
N VAL A 429 -5.48 10.72 9.05
CA VAL A 429 -5.63 11.72 7.99
C VAL A 429 -4.48 11.58 6.97
N ARG A 430 -4.82 11.55 5.67
CA ARG A 430 -3.90 11.51 4.53
C ARG A 430 -4.19 12.67 3.57
N GLY A 431 -3.12 13.26 3.04
CA GLY A 431 -3.20 14.46 2.22
C GLY A 431 -3.43 15.73 3.05
N GLY A 432 -3.08 16.87 2.47
CA GLY A 432 -3.18 18.19 3.08
C GLY A 432 -1.94 18.55 3.91
N ASN A 433 -1.85 19.81 4.33
CA ASN A 433 -0.83 20.25 5.26
C ASN A 433 -1.18 19.76 6.65
N SER A 434 -0.52 18.68 7.09
CA SER A 434 -0.72 18.10 8.41
C SER A 434 -0.05 18.88 9.55
N GLY A 435 0.59 20.04 9.26
CA GLY A 435 1.67 20.56 10.08
C GLY A 435 2.93 19.70 9.89
N TRP A 436 4.09 20.34 10.01
CA TRP A 436 5.45 19.82 9.81
C TRP A 436 5.60 18.28 9.83
N GLY A 437 5.91 17.70 8.67
CA GLY A 437 6.31 16.30 8.51
C GLY A 437 5.15 15.32 8.23
N GLY A 438 5.10 14.79 7.01
CA GLY A 438 4.29 13.63 6.61
C GLY A 438 4.67 12.30 7.28
N GLY A 439 5.20 12.36 8.50
CA GLY A 439 5.58 11.23 9.33
C GLY A 439 5.05 11.44 10.73
N LEU A 440 4.14 10.55 11.16
CA LEU A 440 3.74 10.35 12.55
C LEU A 440 3.25 11.62 13.25
N THR A 441 1.93 11.87 13.22
CA THR A 441 1.26 12.65 14.27
C THR A 441 1.44 11.93 15.62
N GLN A 442 2.61 12.12 16.25
CA GLN A 442 2.87 11.71 17.63
C GLN A 442 2.29 12.70 18.63
N ASN A 443 1.91 13.90 18.19
CA ASN A 443 1.07 14.80 18.97
C ASN A 443 -0.35 14.76 18.43
N GLY A 444 -1.31 14.50 19.33
CA GLY A 444 -2.74 14.41 19.05
C GLY A 444 -3.39 15.74 18.67
N SER A 445 -2.75 16.56 17.84
CA SER A 445 -3.35 17.76 17.26
C SER A 445 -4.34 17.34 16.17
N THR A 446 -5.61 17.42 16.51
CA THR A 446 -6.73 17.30 15.59
C THR A 446 -6.77 18.52 14.66
N ILE A 447 -6.81 18.28 13.36
CA ILE A 447 -6.89 19.32 12.34
C ILE A 447 -8.36 19.51 12.02
N THR A 448 -8.81 20.76 11.89
CA THR A 448 -10.20 21.01 11.49
C THR A 448 -10.42 20.59 10.04
N TYR A 449 -11.59 20.03 9.75
CA TYR A 449 -11.94 19.55 8.41
C TYR A 449 -11.84 20.65 7.35
N ARG A 450 -12.29 21.87 7.68
CA ARG A 450 -12.20 23.02 6.79
C ARG A 450 -10.76 23.43 6.48
N SER A 451 -9.85 23.36 7.46
CA SER A 451 -8.43 23.66 7.26
C SER A 451 -7.76 22.60 6.40
N TRP A 452 -7.99 21.32 6.73
CA TRP A 452 -7.52 20.18 5.96
C TRP A 452 -8.01 20.24 4.51
N GLY A 453 -9.31 20.42 4.30
CA GLY A 453 -9.94 20.49 2.97
C GLY A 453 -9.35 21.61 2.10
N ARG A 454 -9.08 22.79 2.68
CA ARG A 454 -8.40 23.88 1.96
C ARG A 454 -6.97 23.53 1.54
N SER A 455 -6.25 22.78 2.37
CA SER A 455 -4.86 22.41 2.11
C SER A 455 -4.71 21.26 1.11
N LEU A 456 -5.73 20.42 0.92
CA LEU A 456 -5.73 19.32 -0.04
C LEU A 456 -5.54 19.77 -1.48
N LYS A 457 -5.91 21.02 -1.78
CA LYS A 457 -5.70 21.62 -3.10
C LYS A 457 -4.23 21.65 -3.49
N TYR A 458 -3.33 21.93 -2.53
CA TYR A 458 -1.89 22.06 -2.78
C TYR A 458 -1.15 20.75 -2.58
N ASN A 459 -1.54 20.00 -1.55
CA ASN A 459 -0.85 18.78 -1.15
C ASN A 459 -1.80 17.58 -1.15
N PRO A 460 -2.41 17.22 -2.29
CA PRO A 460 -3.19 16.00 -2.37
C PRO A 460 -2.28 14.76 -2.35
N VAL A 461 -2.85 13.63 -1.98
CA VAL A 461 -2.23 12.31 -2.11
C VAL A 461 -3.03 11.46 -3.10
N VAL A 462 -2.39 10.47 -3.70
CA VAL A 462 -3.08 9.47 -4.52
C VAL A 462 -3.96 8.61 -3.61
N ILE A 463 -5.27 8.67 -3.81
CA ILE A 463 -6.26 7.96 -2.97
C ILE A 463 -6.80 6.70 -3.62
N ASP A 464 -6.95 6.71 -4.95
CA ASP A 464 -7.33 5.57 -5.79
C ASP A 464 -6.45 5.55 -7.01
N PHE A 465 -6.00 4.37 -7.45
CA PHE A 465 -5.16 4.27 -8.62
C PHE A 465 -5.20 2.89 -9.29
N GLU A 466 -4.95 2.92 -10.60
CA GLU A 466 -4.64 1.77 -11.44
C GLU A 466 -3.13 1.67 -11.59
N MET A 467 -2.60 0.45 -11.57
CA MET A 467 -1.17 0.19 -11.67
C MET A 467 -0.87 -0.95 -12.64
N GLN A 468 0.34 -0.96 -13.20
CA GLN A 468 0.86 -2.01 -14.07
C GLN A 468 2.23 -2.50 -13.57
N PRO A 469 2.64 -3.73 -13.90
CA PRO A 469 3.95 -4.27 -13.51
C PRO A 469 5.09 -3.38 -14.00
N ILE A 470 6.12 -3.20 -13.17
CA ILE A 470 7.22 -2.26 -13.44
C ILE A 470 7.93 -2.52 -14.77
N HIS A 471 8.04 -3.79 -15.21
CA HIS A 471 8.68 -4.11 -16.49
C HIS A 471 7.91 -3.61 -17.72
N GLU A 472 6.60 -3.37 -17.62
CA GLU A 472 5.83 -2.87 -18.76
C GLU A 472 6.19 -1.42 -19.09
N VAL A 473 6.71 -0.63 -18.14
CA VAL A 473 7.14 0.75 -18.43
C VAL A 473 8.22 0.79 -19.51
N LEU A 474 9.11 -0.22 -19.54
CA LEU A 474 10.25 -0.28 -20.47
C LEU A 474 9.85 -0.38 -21.95
N ARG A 475 8.64 -0.88 -22.23
CA ARG A 475 8.10 -0.92 -23.60
C ARG A 475 7.65 0.45 -24.09
N HIS A 476 7.37 1.34 -23.15
CA HIS A 476 6.68 2.59 -23.38
C HIS A 476 7.61 3.81 -23.21
N THR A 477 8.90 3.61 -22.95
CA THR A 477 9.87 4.70 -22.79
C THR A 477 10.34 5.27 -24.13
N ASN A 478 10.97 6.45 -24.07
CA ASN A 478 11.64 7.08 -25.20
C ASN A 478 13.02 6.47 -25.56
N LEU A 479 13.48 5.43 -24.83
CA LEU A 479 14.81 4.83 -24.96
C LEU A 479 14.90 3.78 -26.08
N GLY A 480 13.79 3.47 -26.74
CA GLY A 480 13.72 2.43 -27.76
C GLY A 480 13.58 1.01 -27.19
N PRO A 481 13.85 -0.04 -27.99
CA PRO A 481 13.53 -1.41 -27.63
C PRO A 481 14.50 -2.01 -26.60
N LEU A 482 14.07 -2.11 -25.34
CA LEU A 482 14.82 -2.73 -24.24
C LEU A 482 14.34 -4.16 -23.92
N GLU A 483 14.10 -4.97 -24.95
CA GLU A 483 13.37 -6.25 -24.80
C GLU A 483 14.10 -7.26 -23.92
N ALA A 484 15.43 -7.35 -24.00
CA ALA A 484 16.23 -8.23 -23.15
C ALA A 484 16.09 -7.87 -21.66
N LYS A 485 16.31 -6.58 -21.33
CA LYS A 485 16.15 -6.06 -19.95
C LYS A 485 14.72 -6.23 -19.46
N ARG A 486 13.72 -6.02 -20.33
CA ARG A 486 12.30 -6.21 -20.01
C ARG A 486 11.97 -7.65 -19.64
N GLN A 487 12.42 -8.63 -20.44
CA GLN A 487 12.20 -10.04 -20.15
C GLN A 487 12.91 -10.47 -18.87
N ASN A 488 14.14 -9.99 -18.64
CA ASN A 488 14.87 -10.25 -17.41
C ASN A 488 14.17 -9.65 -16.19
N LEU A 489 13.68 -8.41 -16.27
CA LEU A 489 12.96 -7.74 -15.20
C LEU A 489 11.63 -8.43 -14.91
N ARG A 490 10.93 -8.95 -15.93
CA ARG A 490 9.74 -9.81 -15.75
C ARG A 490 10.08 -11.08 -14.98
N ARG A 491 11.12 -11.81 -15.38
CA ARG A 491 11.58 -13.04 -14.70
C ARG A 491 11.98 -12.76 -13.26
N ALA A 492 12.70 -11.67 -13.02
CA ALA A 492 13.10 -11.25 -11.69
C ALA A 492 11.90 -10.83 -10.82
N LEU A 493 10.92 -10.15 -11.39
CA LEU A 493 9.68 -9.78 -10.69
C LEU A 493 8.90 -11.02 -10.26
N ASP A 494 8.76 -12.02 -11.13
CA ASP A 494 8.09 -13.28 -10.79
C ASP A 494 8.82 -14.01 -9.64
N GLN A 495 10.16 -14.03 -9.67
CA GLN A 495 10.98 -14.60 -8.60
C GLN A 495 10.87 -13.79 -7.30
N TYR A 496 10.92 -12.46 -7.37
CA TYR A 496 10.82 -11.56 -6.23
C TYR A 496 9.45 -11.69 -5.52
N LEU A 497 8.36 -11.72 -6.29
CA LEU A 497 7.01 -11.91 -5.75
C LEU A 497 6.79 -13.29 -5.12
N MET A 498 7.57 -14.29 -5.53
CA MET A 498 7.56 -15.63 -4.92
C MET A 498 8.46 -15.68 -3.67
N GLU A 499 9.65 -15.08 -3.73
CA GLU A 499 10.61 -15.04 -2.62
C GLU A 499 10.08 -14.23 -1.43
N PHE A 500 9.46 -13.08 -1.70
CA PHE A 500 8.96 -12.18 -0.66
C PHE A 500 7.45 -12.32 -0.42
N ASN A 501 6.85 -13.43 -0.83
CA ASN A 501 5.43 -13.66 -0.61
C ASN A 501 5.12 -13.93 0.88
N ALA A 502 4.08 -13.30 1.40
CA ALA A 502 3.59 -13.52 2.77
C ALA A 502 3.19 -14.98 3.06
N CYS A 503 2.83 -15.78 2.04
CA CYS A 503 2.54 -17.21 2.21
C CYS A 503 3.71 -17.98 2.86
N ARG A 504 4.95 -17.50 2.67
CA ARG A 504 6.17 -18.14 3.19
C ARG A 504 6.28 -18.05 4.70
N CYS A 505 5.50 -17.18 5.34
CA CYS A 505 5.48 -17.00 6.80
C CYS A 505 4.80 -18.13 7.57
N GLY A 506 4.18 -19.07 6.87
CA GLY A 506 3.43 -20.16 7.50
C GLY A 506 2.06 -19.66 8.00
N PRO A 507 1.33 -20.51 8.74
CA PRO A 507 -0.05 -20.24 9.06
C PRO A 507 -0.14 -19.24 10.23
N CYS A 508 -0.77 -18.09 9.98
CA CYS A 508 -1.30 -17.25 11.05
C CYS A 508 -2.75 -17.69 11.33
N PHE A 509 -2.98 -18.27 12.51
CA PHE A 509 -4.27 -18.83 12.88
C PHE A 509 -5.30 -17.75 13.20
N ASN A 510 -6.57 -18.17 13.29
CA ASN A 510 -7.66 -17.35 13.80
C ASN A 510 -7.79 -15.99 13.08
N ASN A 511 -7.74 -16.00 11.75
CA ASN A 511 -7.78 -14.80 10.90
C ASN A 511 -6.58 -13.85 11.07
N GLY A 512 -5.47 -14.34 11.65
CA GLY A 512 -4.17 -13.69 11.62
C GLY A 512 -3.73 -13.36 10.20
N GLU A 513 -3.04 -12.22 10.06
CA GLU A 513 -2.50 -11.75 8.80
C GLU A 513 -0.98 -11.93 8.75
N PRO A 514 -0.45 -12.77 7.83
CA PRO A 514 0.98 -12.92 7.67
C PRO A 514 1.57 -11.70 6.99
N ILE A 515 2.62 -11.14 7.58
CA ILE A 515 3.41 -10.04 7.02
C ILE A 515 4.86 -10.49 6.95
N LEU A 516 5.46 -10.41 5.76
CA LEU A 516 6.90 -10.58 5.59
C LEU A 516 7.55 -9.19 5.53
N LYS A 517 8.34 -8.84 6.54
CA LYS A 517 9.11 -7.59 6.60
C LYS A 517 10.59 -7.92 6.44
N GLY A 518 11.14 -7.68 5.26
CA GLY A 518 12.51 -8.05 4.91
C GLY A 518 12.71 -9.56 4.99
N THR A 519 13.43 -10.02 6.00
CA THR A 519 13.65 -11.46 6.27
C THR A 519 12.81 -12.00 7.43
N SER A 520 11.99 -11.14 8.05
CA SER A 520 11.23 -11.47 9.24
C SER A 520 9.74 -11.71 8.98
N CYS A 521 9.20 -12.81 9.50
CA CYS A 521 7.76 -13.06 9.46
C CYS A 521 7.06 -12.66 10.76
N GLU A 522 6.03 -11.84 10.62
CA GLU A 522 5.17 -11.39 11.70
C GLU A 522 3.72 -11.80 11.39
N CYS A 523 3.03 -12.38 12.36
CA CYS A 523 1.58 -12.54 12.29
C CYS A 523 0.90 -11.37 12.97
N GLN A 524 0.21 -10.54 12.18
CA GLN A 524 -0.65 -9.51 12.73
C GLN A 524 -1.95 -10.15 13.21
N CYS A 525 -2.04 -10.32 14.52
CA CYS A 525 -3.19 -10.92 15.16
C CYS A 525 -4.34 -9.93 15.26
N PRO A 526 -5.57 -10.33 14.90
CA PRO A 526 -6.73 -9.57 15.28
C PRO A 526 -6.89 -9.58 16.80
N LEU A 527 -7.58 -8.58 17.30
CA LEU A 527 -7.70 -8.25 18.71
C LEU A 527 -8.32 -9.41 19.52
N GLY A 528 -7.82 -9.62 20.74
CA GLY A 528 -8.23 -10.73 21.62
C GLY A 528 -7.58 -12.08 21.31
N ARG A 529 -6.63 -12.10 20.36
CA ARG A 529 -5.81 -13.28 20.05
C ARG A 529 -4.36 -13.01 20.44
N ARG A 530 -3.72 -14.02 21.01
CA ARG A 530 -2.35 -13.93 21.52
C ARG A 530 -1.52 -15.09 20.99
N GLY A 531 -0.21 -14.98 21.17
CA GLY A 531 0.75 -15.95 20.65
C GLY A 531 1.40 -15.51 19.35
N LEU A 532 2.46 -16.21 18.97
CA LEU A 532 3.34 -15.81 17.87
C LEU A 532 2.69 -16.04 16.49
N ALA A 533 1.70 -16.91 16.41
CA ALA A 533 0.88 -17.17 15.22
C ALA A 533 -0.62 -16.90 15.47
N CYS A 534 -0.95 -16.13 16.51
CA CYS A 534 -2.32 -15.87 16.93
C CYS A 534 -3.09 -17.13 17.38
N GLU A 535 -2.37 -18.13 17.88
CA GLU A 535 -2.89 -19.45 18.23
C GLU A 535 -3.79 -19.47 19.48
N GLN A 536 -3.61 -18.50 20.38
CA GLN A 536 -4.37 -18.41 21.62
C GLN A 536 -5.59 -17.52 21.42
N MET A 537 -6.77 -18.01 21.79
CA MET A 537 -8.04 -17.27 21.78
C MET A 537 -8.60 -17.13 23.18
N GLU A 538 -9.11 -15.95 23.52
CA GLU A 538 -9.84 -15.73 24.78
C GLU A 538 -11.26 -16.34 24.76
N GLN A 539 -11.85 -16.57 23.58
CA GLN A 539 -13.14 -17.27 23.41
C GLN A 539 -13.05 -18.44 22.42
N LYS A 540 -13.55 -19.62 22.83
CA LYS A 540 -13.61 -20.83 21.99
C LYS A 540 -14.77 -20.77 21.01
N GLY A 541 -14.55 -21.16 19.76
CA GLY A 541 -15.60 -21.30 18.73
C GLY A 541 -15.68 -20.20 17.68
N ALA A 542 -14.71 -19.27 17.62
CA ALA A 542 -14.66 -18.27 16.56
C ALA A 542 -14.42 -18.91 15.18
N LYS A 543 -15.14 -18.43 14.16
CA LYS A 543 -14.90 -18.81 12.77
C LYS A 543 -13.51 -18.35 12.34
N ALA A 544 -12.74 -19.25 11.73
CA ALA A 544 -11.45 -18.91 11.14
C ALA A 544 -11.47 -19.29 9.66
N ASP A 545 -11.23 -18.30 8.81
CA ASP A 545 -11.20 -18.46 7.37
C ASP A 545 -9.90 -19.15 6.95
N GLY A 546 -9.96 -19.88 5.83
CA GLY A 546 -8.79 -20.50 5.24
C GLY A 546 -7.90 -19.49 4.52
N ARG A 547 -6.60 -19.75 4.50
CA ARG A 547 -5.64 -19.01 3.67
C ARG A 547 -4.84 -19.95 2.77
N TRP A 548 -4.45 -19.41 1.62
CA TRP A 548 -3.68 -20.12 0.61
C TRP A 548 -2.28 -20.48 1.12
N SER A 549 -1.85 -21.70 0.80
CA SER A 549 -0.45 -22.09 0.78
C SER A 549 0.31 -21.26 -0.25
N CYS A 550 1.63 -21.29 -0.16
CA CYS A 550 2.44 -20.85 -1.29
C CYS A 550 2.12 -21.67 -2.53
N TRP A 551 2.27 -21.02 -3.69
CA TRP A 551 2.29 -21.71 -4.97
C TRP A 551 3.43 -22.72 -5.00
N SER A 552 3.16 -23.89 -5.59
CA SER A 552 4.19 -24.84 -5.96
C SER A 552 5.14 -24.22 -7.00
N SER A 553 6.33 -24.78 -7.14
CA SER A 553 7.14 -24.56 -8.34
C SER A 553 6.33 -24.89 -9.59
N TRP A 554 6.62 -24.17 -10.68
CA TRP A 554 6.08 -24.50 -11.99
C TRP A 554 6.48 -25.92 -12.39
N SER A 555 5.54 -26.67 -12.96
CA SER A 555 5.81 -27.99 -13.52
C SER A 555 6.78 -27.88 -14.70
N ALA A 556 7.40 -29.01 -15.08
CA ALA A 556 8.09 -29.09 -16.35
C ALA A 556 7.14 -28.70 -17.50
N CYS A 557 7.68 -28.10 -18.56
CA CYS A 557 6.93 -27.73 -19.76
C CYS A 557 6.36 -29.01 -20.41
N ARG A 558 5.03 -29.11 -20.49
CA ARG A 558 4.33 -30.23 -21.14
C ARG A 558 3.38 -29.65 -22.18
N ALA A 559 3.59 -30.03 -23.44
CA ALA A 559 2.79 -29.55 -24.57
C ALA A 559 2.67 -28.00 -24.64
N GLY A 560 3.76 -27.27 -24.37
CA GLY A 560 3.77 -25.81 -24.38
C GLY A 560 3.06 -25.14 -23.20
N THR A 561 2.73 -25.89 -22.15
CA THR A 561 2.10 -25.35 -20.93
C THR A 561 2.81 -25.83 -19.67
N GLN A 562 2.93 -24.95 -18.68
CA GLN A 562 3.33 -25.27 -17.32
C GLN A 562 2.20 -24.99 -16.35
N GLU A 563 2.14 -25.76 -15.27
CA GLU A 563 1.12 -25.65 -14.23
C GLU A 563 1.75 -25.45 -12.86
N ARG A 564 1.11 -24.65 -12.00
CA ARG A 564 1.40 -24.60 -10.57
C ARG A 564 0.11 -24.69 -9.74
N ARG A 565 0.22 -25.23 -8.53
CA ARG A 565 -0.91 -25.51 -7.63
C ARG A 565 -0.71 -24.88 -6.25
N ARG A 566 -1.81 -24.59 -5.56
CA ARG A 566 -1.84 -24.17 -4.16
C ARG A 566 -3.04 -24.79 -3.44
N GLU A 567 -2.97 -24.88 -2.12
CA GLU A 567 -4.00 -25.46 -1.27
C GLU A 567 -4.49 -24.48 -0.22
N CYS A 568 -5.75 -24.59 0.19
CA CYS A 568 -6.32 -23.75 1.25
C CYS A 568 -6.05 -24.36 2.63
N ASN A 569 -4.77 -24.42 3.01
CA ASN A 569 -4.31 -25.14 4.20
C ASN A 569 -3.35 -24.34 5.10
N ASN A 570 -3.14 -23.05 4.83
CA ASN A 570 -2.12 -22.24 5.50
C ASN A 570 -2.67 -20.95 6.16
N PRO A 571 -3.60 -21.02 7.14
CA PRO A 571 -4.20 -22.24 7.72
C PRO A 571 -5.44 -22.73 6.96
N ALA A 572 -5.88 -23.97 7.24
CA ALA A 572 -7.17 -24.49 6.78
C ALA A 572 -8.34 -23.80 7.51
N PRO A 573 -9.52 -23.66 6.87
CA PRO A 573 -10.69 -23.06 7.51
C PRO A 573 -11.15 -23.89 8.72
N GLN A 574 -11.54 -23.22 9.81
CA GLN A 574 -12.03 -23.83 11.04
C GLN A 574 -13.36 -23.24 11.49
N ASN A 575 -14.15 -24.02 12.23
CA ASN A 575 -15.43 -23.63 12.83
C ASN A 575 -16.44 -23.03 11.82
N GLY A 576 -16.42 -23.50 10.57
CA GLY A 576 -17.30 -22.99 9.51
C GLY A 576 -16.87 -21.63 8.93
N GLY A 577 -15.57 -21.31 8.98
CA GLY A 577 -14.99 -20.19 8.23
C GLY A 577 -14.97 -20.43 6.72
N ASN A 578 -14.75 -19.35 5.98
CA ASN A 578 -14.82 -19.35 4.51
C ASN A 578 -13.63 -20.09 3.90
N SER A 579 -13.86 -20.72 2.74
CA SER A 579 -12.78 -21.27 1.92
C SER A 579 -12.03 -20.17 1.18
N CYS A 580 -10.81 -20.46 0.74
CA CYS A 580 -9.94 -19.47 0.12
C CYS A 580 -10.53 -19.01 -1.23
N PRO A 581 -10.73 -17.69 -1.44
CA PRO A 581 -11.20 -17.17 -2.72
C PRO A 581 -10.11 -17.30 -3.80
N GLY A 582 -10.53 -17.46 -5.06
CA GLY A 582 -9.64 -17.53 -6.22
C GLY A 582 -9.26 -18.94 -6.69
N TRP A 583 -8.35 -19.00 -7.66
CA TRP A 583 -7.98 -20.25 -8.33
C TRP A 583 -6.94 -21.06 -7.54
N LYS A 584 -7.13 -22.37 -7.43
CA LYS A 584 -6.17 -23.32 -6.84
C LYS A 584 -5.10 -23.83 -7.82
N VAL A 585 -5.35 -23.64 -9.12
CA VAL A 585 -4.48 -24.05 -10.23
C VAL A 585 -4.24 -22.84 -11.11
N GLN A 586 -3.00 -22.67 -11.57
CA GLN A 586 -2.65 -21.70 -12.59
C GLN A 586 -1.84 -22.38 -13.69
N THR A 587 -2.14 -22.04 -14.94
CA THR A 587 -1.43 -22.46 -16.13
C THR A 587 -0.79 -21.25 -16.82
N GLN A 588 0.34 -21.45 -17.48
CA GLN A 588 0.94 -20.46 -18.37
C GLN A 588 1.65 -21.14 -19.54
N ALA A 589 1.81 -20.41 -20.64
CA ALA A 589 2.61 -20.87 -21.77
C ALA A 589 4.10 -20.95 -21.42
N CYS A 590 4.74 -22.01 -21.92
CA CYS A 590 6.19 -22.20 -22.04
C CYS A 590 6.48 -22.55 -23.50
#